data_AF-A0AAV6IK09-F1
#
_entry.id   AF-A0AAV6IK09-F1
#
_cell.length_a   1.000
_cell.length_b   1.000
_cell.length_c   1.000
_cell.angle_alpha   90.00
_cell.angle_beta   90.00
_cell.angle_gamma   90.00
#
_symmetry.space_group_name_H-M   'P 1'
#
loop_
_entity.id
_entity.type
_entity.pdbx_description
1 polymer ?
#
loop_
_entity_poly.entity_id
_entity_poly.type
_entity_poly.pdbx_seq_one_letter_code
_entity_poly.pdbx_strand_id
1 'polypeptide(L)'
;MSETRSSNVYVPRDEAFSTVKSVTFSVNLVSSVLHALLPSLETAIIDTDLGFPYFTAIDSLFNEGVNLPPLSNKNGFLRNLLPRLALKRKKLFILDYHDLLLPYVKKVREVKGTTLYGSRTLFFLTQEGTLRPLAIELTRPPMNGKPQWREVYTPTWNATGCWLWRLAKAHVLAHDSGYHQLVSHWLRTHCATEPYIIAANRQLSVIHPIFRLMHPHFRYTMEINALAREALINADGIIEASFSPAKGMAVEDPTAPHGLKLTIEDYPFANDGLILWDAIKQWVTDYVKHYYPDSALVESDKELQAWWTEIRTVGHADKKDEPWWPKLKTVDDLVGILTTMIWVTSGHHSAVNFGQYDFAGYFPNRPTIARTNMPTEEPNDEELKFFLTKPEVVLLKCFPSQIQATKVMAVLDVLSTHSPEEEYIGAAIEGVWADNPVIKAAFERFSGKLKELEGVIDARNANRNLNNRSGAGVVPYELLKPFSVPGVTSMGVPNSISI
;
A
#
# COMPACT_ATOMS: atom_id res chain seq x y z
N MET A 1 -26.22 -11.76 -14.12
CA MET A 1 -25.49 -12.64 -15.06
C MET A 1 -24.02 -12.55 -14.71
N SER A 2 -23.28 -13.65 -14.73
CA SER A 2 -21.83 -13.68 -14.54
C SER A 2 -21.15 -13.99 -15.87
N GLU A 3 -19.99 -13.42 -16.11
CA GLU A 3 -19.16 -13.75 -17.27
C GLU A 3 -18.59 -15.19 -17.14
N THR A 4 -18.41 -15.88 -18.27
CA THR A 4 -17.86 -17.23 -18.30
C THR A 4 -16.33 -17.18 -18.14
N ARG A 5 -15.74 -18.08 -17.34
CA ARG A 5 -14.26 -18.17 -17.24
C ARG A 5 -13.64 -18.44 -18.62
N SER A 6 -12.68 -17.60 -18.99
CA SER A 6 -11.77 -17.75 -20.13
C SER A 6 -10.38 -18.18 -19.60
N SER A 7 -9.53 -18.72 -20.48
CA SER A 7 -8.12 -19.02 -20.17
C SER A 7 -7.17 -17.84 -20.38
N ASN A 8 -7.71 -16.68 -20.76
CA ASN A 8 -7.05 -15.38 -20.84
C ASN A 8 -8.12 -14.30 -20.66
N VAL A 9 -7.89 -13.29 -19.83
CA VAL A 9 -8.70 -12.06 -19.80
C VAL A 9 -8.24 -11.11 -20.93
N TYR A 10 -9.16 -10.63 -21.76
CA TYR A 10 -8.82 -9.75 -22.89
C TYR A 10 -8.44 -8.32 -22.45
N VAL A 11 -7.40 -7.76 -23.09
CA VAL A 11 -7.12 -6.33 -23.14
C VAL A 11 -6.91 -5.88 -24.60
N PRO A 12 -7.08 -4.57 -24.91
CA PRO A 12 -6.67 -4.01 -26.20
C PRO A 12 -5.21 -4.33 -26.54
N ARG A 13 -4.91 -4.58 -27.82
CA ARG A 13 -3.62 -5.16 -28.22
C ARG A 13 -2.40 -4.33 -27.79
N ASP A 14 -2.54 -3.01 -27.79
CA ASP A 14 -1.46 -2.07 -27.48
C ASP A 14 -1.32 -1.81 -25.96
N GLU A 15 -2.26 -2.30 -25.14
CA GLU A 15 -2.23 -2.24 -23.68
C GLU A 15 -1.58 -3.50 -23.05
N ALA A 16 -1.44 -4.57 -23.82
CA ALA A 16 -0.79 -5.82 -23.40
C ALA A 16 0.70 -5.60 -23.10
N PHE A 17 1.27 -6.42 -22.20
CA PHE A 17 2.71 -6.37 -21.90
C PHE A 17 3.56 -6.59 -23.17
N SER A 18 4.71 -5.91 -23.25
CA SER A 18 5.74 -6.27 -24.23
C SER A 18 6.17 -7.74 -24.04
N THR A 19 6.76 -8.33 -25.07
CA THR A 19 7.35 -9.68 -24.97
C THR A 19 8.38 -9.76 -23.84
N VAL A 20 9.15 -8.69 -23.60
CA VAL A 20 10.16 -8.65 -22.53
C VAL A 20 9.49 -8.58 -21.16
N LYS A 21 8.54 -7.66 -20.94
CA LYS A 21 7.78 -7.58 -19.67
C LYS A 21 7.02 -8.87 -19.38
N SER A 22 6.38 -9.48 -20.38
CA SER A 22 5.66 -10.76 -20.24
C SER A 22 6.60 -11.91 -19.83
N VAL A 23 7.78 -12.02 -20.47
CA VAL A 23 8.79 -13.02 -20.10
C VAL A 23 9.37 -12.74 -18.72
N THR A 24 9.76 -11.50 -18.40
CA THR A 24 10.28 -11.13 -17.08
C THR A 24 9.26 -11.40 -15.98
N PHE A 25 8.00 -11.00 -16.15
CA PHE A 25 6.92 -11.26 -15.19
C PHE A 25 6.71 -12.76 -14.98
N SER A 26 6.65 -13.56 -16.06
CA SER A 26 6.47 -15.01 -15.97
C SER A 26 7.66 -15.71 -15.31
N VAL A 27 8.89 -15.30 -15.64
CA VAL A 27 10.12 -15.85 -15.06
C VAL A 27 10.23 -15.51 -13.58
N ASN A 28 9.94 -14.27 -13.20
CA ASN A 28 9.92 -13.85 -11.80
C ASN A 28 8.85 -14.64 -11.04
N LEU A 29 7.62 -14.71 -11.54
CA LEU A 29 6.55 -15.48 -10.92
C LEU A 29 6.93 -16.95 -10.69
N VAL A 30 7.49 -17.62 -11.69
CA VAL A 30 7.96 -19.01 -11.56
C VAL A 30 9.12 -19.11 -10.55
N SER A 31 10.07 -18.18 -10.58
CA SER A 31 11.23 -18.16 -9.69
C SER A 31 10.82 -17.94 -8.24
N SER A 32 10.08 -16.87 -7.94
CA SER A 32 9.60 -16.53 -6.60
C SER A 32 8.69 -17.64 -6.03
N VAL A 33 7.81 -18.22 -6.84
CA VAL A 33 6.96 -19.37 -6.43
C VAL A 33 7.81 -20.61 -6.15
N LEU A 34 8.83 -20.91 -6.96
CA LEU A 34 9.71 -22.06 -6.76
C LEU A 34 10.57 -21.90 -5.50
N HIS A 35 11.29 -20.77 -5.36
CA HIS A 35 12.11 -20.48 -4.19
C HIS A 35 11.30 -20.49 -2.89
N ALA A 36 10.11 -19.89 -2.90
CA ALA A 36 9.26 -19.86 -1.72
C ALA A 36 8.69 -21.27 -1.41
N LEU A 37 8.12 -21.98 -2.40
CA LEU A 37 7.43 -23.25 -2.14
C LEU A 37 8.37 -24.41 -1.84
N LEU A 38 9.59 -24.46 -2.37
CA LEU A 38 10.52 -25.59 -2.20
C LEU A 38 10.71 -26.04 -0.72
N PRO A 39 11.03 -25.15 0.23
CA PRO A 39 11.11 -25.51 1.66
C PRO A 39 9.78 -25.99 2.27
N SER A 40 8.65 -25.47 1.77
CA SER A 40 7.32 -25.81 2.31
C SER A 40 6.76 -27.12 1.76
N LEU A 41 7.10 -27.49 0.52
CA LEU A 41 6.48 -28.62 -0.21
C LEU A 41 6.69 -29.97 0.48
N GLU A 42 7.85 -30.22 1.09
CA GLU A 42 8.11 -31.50 1.80
C GLU A 42 7.23 -31.71 3.05
N THR A 43 6.71 -30.64 3.66
CA THR A 43 5.89 -30.71 4.89
C THR A 43 4.41 -30.37 4.66
N ALA A 44 4.12 -29.47 3.71
CA ALA A 44 2.78 -29.02 3.33
C ALA A 44 1.90 -30.09 2.67
N ILE A 45 2.51 -31.13 2.07
CA ILE A 45 1.78 -32.26 1.44
C ILE A 45 0.97 -33.07 2.48
N ILE A 46 1.30 -32.96 3.78
CA ILE A 46 0.67 -33.71 4.87
C ILE A 46 -0.45 -32.90 5.57
N ASP A 47 -0.23 -31.60 5.81
CA ASP A 47 -1.21 -30.71 6.43
C ASP A 47 -1.11 -29.28 5.85
N THR A 48 -2.22 -28.77 5.32
CA THR A 48 -2.30 -27.44 4.71
C THR A 48 -2.50 -26.30 5.73
N ASP A 49 -2.97 -26.64 6.94
CA ASP A 49 -3.11 -25.72 8.06
C ASP A 49 -1.83 -25.64 8.93
N LEU A 50 -0.75 -26.35 8.55
CA LEU A 50 0.47 -26.45 9.34
C LEU A 50 1.10 -25.05 9.58
N GLY A 51 1.24 -24.68 10.87
CA GLY A 51 1.94 -23.46 11.28
C GLY A 51 3.45 -23.63 11.39
N PHE A 52 4.16 -22.55 11.69
CA PHE A 52 5.60 -22.61 11.97
C PHE A 52 5.85 -23.17 13.39
N PRO A 53 6.79 -24.11 13.57
CA PRO A 53 7.06 -24.72 14.88
C PRO A 53 7.83 -23.78 15.83
N TYR A 54 8.60 -22.83 15.29
CA TYR A 54 9.43 -21.87 16.03
C TYR A 54 9.84 -20.70 15.11
N PHE A 55 10.26 -19.57 15.68
CA PHE A 55 10.63 -18.37 14.91
C PHE A 55 11.79 -18.62 13.92
N THR A 56 12.79 -19.43 14.27
CA THR A 56 13.90 -19.73 13.36
C THR A 56 13.51 -20.57 12.13
N ALA A 57 12.29 -21.15 12.08
CA ALA A 57 11.73 -21.75 10.87
C ALA A 57 11.10 -20.72 9.91
N ILE A 58 10.81 -19.52 10.44
CA ILE A 58 10.43 -18.34 9.64
C ILE A 58 11.70 -17.73 9.08
N ASP A 59 12.71 -17.53 9.95
CA ASP A 59 14.00 -16.94 9.56
C ASP A 59 14.70 -17.80 8.47
N SER A 60 14.52 -19.12 8.47
CA SER A 60 15.07 -20.02 7.43
C SER A 60 14.49 -19.80 6.02
N LEU A 61 13.35 -19.12 5.86
CA LEU A 61 12.80 -18.77 4.54
C LEU A 61 13.65 -17.71 3.80
N PHE A 62 14.56 -17.02 4.51
CA PHE A 62 15.37 -15.93 3.98
C PHE A 62 16.87 -16.27 3.89
N ASN A 63 17.26 -17.49 4.27
CA ASN A 63 18.66 -17.87 4.48
C ASN A 63 19.33 -18.45 3.22
N GLU A 64 19.58 -17.60 2.22
CA GLU A 64 20.70 -17.80 1.28
C GLU A 64 21.90 -16.91 1.66
N GLY A 65 22.62 -17.35 2.72
CA GLY A 65 24.01 -16.94 2.98
C GLY A 65 24.28 -15.55 3.60
N VAL A 66 24.48 -15.51 4.93
CA VAL A 66 25.71 -15.04 5.63
C VAL A 66 25.47 -15.10 7.15
N ASN A 67 26.43 -15.66 7.91
CA ASN A 67 26.37 -15.66 9.38
C ASN A 67 26.74 -14.29 9.96
N LEU A 68 25.90 -13.75 10.86
CA LEU A 68 26.24 -12.59 11.69
C LEU A 68 26.52 -13.01 13.15
N PRO A 69 27.55 -12.44 13.80
CA PRO A 69 27.91 -12.79 15.19
C PRO A 69 26.98 -12.11 16.22
N PRO A 70 26.83 -12.68 17.44
CA PRO A 70 25.92 -12.17 18.45
C PRO A 70 26.49 -10.96 19.22
N LEU A 71 25.66 -9.93 19.42
CA LEU A 71 25.95 -8.80 20.32
C LEU A 71 25.18 -8.94 21.64
N SER A 72 25.80 -8.50 22.75
CA SER A 72 25.33 -8.83 24.10
C SER A 72 25.13 -7.62 25.04
N ASN A 73 24.14 -7.78 25.94
CA ASN A 73 23.96 -7.18 27.27
C ASN A 73 23.68 -5.66 27.51
N LYS A 74 22.43 -5.41 27.96
CA LYS A 74 22.02 -4.84 29.28
C LYS A 74 22.35 -3.38 29.70
N ASN A 75 21.30 -2.55 29.92
CA ASN A 75 20.67 -2.25 31.24
C ASN A 75 19.78 -0.96 31.30
N GLY A 76 18.64 -1.01 32.01
CA GLY A 76 18.38 -0.06 33.14
C GLY A 76 17.50 1.23 33.03
N PHE A 77 16.17 1.06 33.15
CA PHE A 77 15.25 1.77 34.10
C PHE A 77 14.86 3.28 34.05
N LEU A 78 13.54 3.54 33.90
CA LEU A 78 12.62 4.55 34.51
C LEU A 78 11.58 5.06 33.48
N ARG A 79 10.31 5.41 33.74
CA ARG A 79 9.19 5.03 34.63
C ARG A 79 7.99 5.90 34.18
N ASN A 80 6.76 5.47 34.43
CA ASN A 80 5.50 6.05 33.90
C ASN A 80 5.18 7.49 34.36
N LEU A 81 4.39 8.23 33.55
CA LEU A 81 3.35 9.15 34.05
C LEU A 81 2.11 9.19 33.12
N LEU A 82 0.97 9.63 33.67
CA LEU A 82 -0.40 9.39 33.18
C LEU A 82 -0.91 10.37 32.08
N PRO A 83 -1.93 9.97 31.28
CA PRO A 83 -2.52 10.82 30.25
C PRO A 83 -3.73 11.63 30.74
N ARG A 84 -3.56 12.94 31.03
CA ARG A 84 -4.68 13.93 31.08
C ARG A 84 -4.40 15.32 30.49
N LEU A 85 -3.27 15.52 29.79
CA LEU A 85 -2.97 16.76 29.05
C LEU A 85 -2.90 16.61 27.52
N ALA A 86 -2.95 15.38 27.00
CA ALA A 86 -2.81 15.09 25.57
C ALA A 86 -4.00 15.49 24.69
N LEU A 87 -5.13 15.90 25.26
CA LEU A 87 -6.29 16.39 24.49
C LEU A 87 -6.20 17.89 24.12
N LYS A 88 -5.30 18.67 24.75
CA LYS A 88 -5.06 20.09 24.42
C LYS A 88 -3.93 20.33 23.39
N ARG A 89 -3.18 19.30 23.01
CA ARG A 89 -2.17 19.31 21.94
C ARG A 89 -2.50 18.15 21.01
N LYS A 90 -2.66 18.36 19.70
CA LYS A 90 -3.04 17.32 18.72
C LYS A 90 -1.97 16.20 18.62
N LYS A 91 -1.89 15.33 19.63
CA LYS A 91 -0.83 14.31 19.81
C LYS A 91 -1.38 12.89 19.96
N LEU A 92 -2.69 12.72 19.94
CA LEU A 92 -3.34 11.41 19.88
C LEU A 92 -3.76 11.14 18.44
N PHE A 93 -3.39 9.96 17.95
CA PHE A 93 -3.69 9.46 16.61
C PHE A 93 -4.38 8.11 16.75
N ILE A 94 -5.23 7.76 15.80
CA ILE A 94 -5.94 6.48 15.80
C ILE A 94 -5.77 5.78 14.45
N LEU A 95 -5.58 4.47 14.51
CA LEU A 95 -5.79 3.55 13.40
C LEU A 95 -7.12 2.83 13.69
N ASP A 96 -8.20 3.22 13.00
CA ASP A 96 -9.55 2.75 13.27
C ASP A 96 -10.06 1.87 12.12
N TYR A 97 -10.10 0.57 12.37
CA TYR A 97 -10.70 -0.44 11.50
C TYR A 97 -11.99 -1.01 12.09
N HIS A 98 -12.48 -0.48 13.21
CA HIS A 98 -13.58 -1.09 13.95
C HIS A 98 -14.88 -1.05 13.17
N ASP A 99 -15.42 0.14 12.88
CA ASP A 99 -16.75 0.27 12.29
C ASP A 99 -16.83 -0.35 10.88
N LEU A 100 -15.69 -0.46 10.21
CA LEU A 100 -15.57 -1.02 8.88
C LEU A 100 -15.36 -2.54 8.87
N LEU A 101 -14.54 -3.13 9.75
CA LEU A 101 -14.36 -4.58 9.80
C LEU A 101 -15.47 -5.30 10.57
N LEU A 102 -16.07 -4.66 11.57
CA LEU A 102 -17.07 -5.28 12.45
C LEU A 102 -18.24 -5.96 11.70
N PRO A 103 -18.79 -5.40 10.60
CA PRO A 103 -19.82 -6.06 9.79
C PRO A 103 -19.38 -7.39 9.15
N TYR A 104 -18.08 -7.53 8.85
CA TYR A 104 -17.52 -8.71 8.19
C TYR A 104 -17.08 -9.80 9.16
N VAL A 105 -16.90 -9.49 10.46
CA VAL A 105 -16.35 -10.43 11.46
C VAL A 105 -17.09 -11.75 11.50
N LYS A 106 -18.43 -11.75 11.42
CA LYS A 106 -19.21 -12.98 11.42
C LYS A 106 -18.88 -13.85 10.20
N LYS A 107 -18.92 -13.27 8.99
CA LYS A 107 -18.70 -13.99 7.73
C LYS A 107 -17.26 -14.53 7.63
N VAL A 108 -16.26 -13.77 8.05
CA VAL A 108 -14.87 -14.24 8.02
C VAL A 108 -14.68 -15.41 8.99
N ARG A 109 -15.24 -15.35 10.20
CA ARG A 109 -15.17 -16.44 11.20
C ARG A 109 -15.98 -17.70 10.85
N GLU A 110 -16.76 -17.69 9.76
CA GLU A 110 -17.39 -18.91 9.21
C GLU A 110 -16.39 -19.73 8.37
N VAL A 111 -15.29 -19.13 7.92
CA VAL A 111 -14.19 -19.81 7.21
C VAL A 111 -13.24 -20.44 8.23
N LYS A 112 -12.82 -21.70 7.99
CA LYS A 112 -11.89 -22.42 8.87
C LYS A 112 -10.51 -21.77 8.83
N GLY A 113 -9.83 -21.70 9.98
CA GLY A 113 -8.43 -21.28 10.06
C GLY A 113 -8.22 -19.77 9.88
N THR A 114 -9.26 -18.94 10.04
CA THR A 114 -9.18 -17.49 10.01
C THR A 114 -9.98 -16.88 11.16
N THR A 115 -9.66 -15.65 11.55
CA THR A 115 -10.49 -14.82 12.42
C THR A 115 -10.34 -13.35 12.07
N LEU A 116 -11.27 -12.55 12.58
CA LEU A 116 -11.31 -11.10 12.42
C LEU A 116 -11.86 -10.45 13.70
N TYR A 117 -11.47 -9.20 13.92
CA TYR A 117 -12.10 -8.29 14.89
C TYR A 117 -12.31 -6.92 14.24
N GLY A 118 -13.27 -6.13 14.73
CA GLY A 118 -13.19 -4.68 14.59
C GLY A 118 -12.10 -4.17 15.55
N SER A 119 -11.11 -3.39 15.07
CA SER A 119 -9.99 -2.95 15.91
C SER A 119 -9.75 -1.44 15.89
N ARG A 120 -9.37 -0.88 17.05
CA ARG A 120 -8.84 0.49 17.18
C ARG A 120 -7.48 0.47 17.84
N THR A 121 -6.48 1.10 17.22
CA THR A 121 -5.17 1.32 17.85
C THR A 121 -4.95 2.78 18.13
N LEU A 122 -4.77 3.13 19.40
CA LEU A 122 -4.45 4.47 19.83
C LEU A 122 -2.93 4.66 19.87
N PHE A 123 -2.44 5.71 19.20
CA PHE A 123 -1.03 6.13 19.23
C PHE A 123 -0.89 7.49 19.90
N PHE A 124 0.28 7.72 20.50
CA PHE A 124 0.69 9.02 21.03
C PHE A 124 1.97 9.49 20.37
N LEU A 125 1.94 10.72 19.85
CA LEU A 125 3.11 11.42 19.33
C LEU A 125 3.95 11.95 20.49
N THR A 126 5.12 11.33 20.66
CA THR A 126 6.09 11.56 21.74
C THR A 126 6.68 12.98 21.71
N GLN A 127 7.62 13.31 22.60
CA GLN A 127 8.34 14.60 22.49
C GLN A 127 9.42 14.54 21.40
N GLU A 128 9.86 13.33 21.08
CA GLU A 128 10.92 12.94 20.16
C GLU A 128 10.42 12.78 18.70
N GLY A 129 9.17 13.18 18.41
CA GLY A 129 8.58 13.18 17.06
C GLY A 129 8.06 11.82 16.57
N THR A 130 8.09 10.77 17.39
CA THR A 130 7.73 9.39 17.00
C THR A 130 6.33 9.00 17.49
N LEU A 131 5.66 8.08 16.79
CA LEU A 131 4.40 7.49 17.27
C LEU A 131 4.66 6.28 18.16
N ARG A 132 4.08 6.29 19.37
CA ARG A 132 4.07 5.15 20.29
C ARG A 132 2.66 4.58 20.45
N PRO A 133 2.43 3.28 20.19
CA PRO A 133 1.13 2.67 20.47
C PRO A 133 0.87 2.64 21.98
N LEU A 134 -0.32 3.09 22.38
CA LEU A 134 -0.80 3.15 23.76
C LEU A 134 -1.76 2.01 24.10
N ALA A 135 -2.66 1.69 23.18
CA ALA A 135 -3.73 0.73 23.40
C ALA A 135 -4.23 0.13 22.08
N ILE A 136 -4.71 -1.11 22.13
CA ILE A 136 -5.44 -1.79 21.06
C ILE A 136 -6.76 -2.28 21.64
N GLU A 137 -7.89 -1.76 21.15
CA GLU A 137 -9.21 -2.36 21.35
C GLU A 137 -9.43 -3.40 20.24
N LEU A 138 -9.81 -4.62 20.61
CA LEU A 138 -10.36 -5.63 19.69
C LEU A 138 -11.82 -5.88 20.07
N THR A 139 -12.71 -5.92 19.08
CA THR A 139 -14.15 -6.11 19.27
C THR A 139 -14.70 -7.18 18.33
N ARG A 140 -15.52 -8.08 18.89
CA ARG A 140 -16.33 -9.06 18.17
C ARG A 140 -17.81 -8.68 18.32
N PRO A 141 -18.61 -8.60 17.25
CA PRO A 141 -20.04 -8.32 17.34
C PRO A 141 -20.79 -9.44 18.10
N PRO A 142 -22.07 -9.24 18.46
CA PRO A 142 -22.93 -10.33 18.92
C PRO A 142 -23.01 -11.43 17.84
N MET A 143 -22.63 -12.65 18.18
CA MET A 143 -22.67 -13.81 17.28
C MET A 143 -22.76 -15.12 18.05
N ASN A 144 -23.27 -16.18 17.42
CA ASN A 144 -23.37 -17.53 17.98
C ASN A 144 -24.08 -17.59 19.36
N GLY A 145 -25.12 -16.77 19.55
CA GLY A 145 -25.87 -16.65 20.80
C GLY A 145 -25.16 -15.86 21.92
N LYS A 146 -23.97 -15.32 21.66
CA LYS A 146 -23.16 -14.61 22.64
C LYS A 146 -23.25 -13.09 22.45
N PRO A 147 -23.17 -12.30 23.53
CA PRO A 147 -23.16 -10.83 23.43
C PRO A 147 -21.91 -10.33 22.71
N GLN A 148 -21.89 -9.03 22.38
CA GLN A 148 -20.68 -8.35 21.91
C GLN A 148 -19.56 -8.53 22.94
N TRP A 149 -18.37 -8.90 22.47
CA TRP A 149 -17.17 -8.93 23.29
C TRP A 149 -16.23 -7.83 22.82
N ARG A 150 -15.52 -7.22 23.77
CA ARG A 150 -14.41 -6.30 23.49
C ARG A 150 -13.40 -6.35 24.63
N GLU A 151 -12.13 -6.18 24.29
CA GLU A 151 -11.05 -6.05 25.26
C GLU A 151 -10.02 -5.02 24.79
N VAL A 152 -9.40 -4.32 25.74
CA VAL A 152 -8.37 -3.30 25.49
C VAL A 152 -7.03 -3.79 26.02
N TYR A 153 -6.12 -4.09 25.10
CA TYR A 153 -4.74 -4.48 25.40
C TYR A 153 -3.85 -3.23 25.44
N THR A 154 -2.87 -3.22 26.34
CA THR A 154 -1.91 -2.11 26.49
C THR A 154 -0.49 -2.65 26.67
N PRO A 155 0.56 -1.88 26.31
CA PRO A 155 1.94 -2.23 26.63
C PRO A 155 2.11 -2.40 28.15
N THR A 156 2.63 -3.55 28.57
CA THR A 156 2.82 -3.89 29.98
C THR A 156 4.12 -4.67 30.19
N TRP A 157 4.45 -4.97 31.44
CA TRP A 157 5.73 -5.57 31.85
C TRP A 157 5.60 -6.98 32.42
N ASN A 158 4.36 -7.45 32.70
CA ASN A 158 4.14 -8.82 33.15
C ASN A 158 4.12 -9.78 31.96
N ALA A 159 4.64 -10.99 32.14
CA ALA A 159 4.88 -11.95 31.05
C ALA A 159 3.62 -12.24 30.21
N THR A 160 2.50 -12.58 30.86
CA THR A 160 1.22 -12.87 30.19
C THR A 160 0.74 -11.69 29.35
N GLY A 161 0.73 -10.49 29.92
CA GLY A 161 0.31 -9.28 29.24
C GLY A 161 1.23 -8.87 28.08
N CYS A 162 2.54 -9.13 28.18
CA CYS A 162 3.47 -8.95 27.06
C CYS A 162 3.10 -9.83 25.85
N TRP A 163 2.63 -11.06 26.08
CA TRP A 163 2.18 -11.97 25.02
C TRP A 163 0.80 -11.60 24.47
N LEU A 164 -0.16 -11.22 25.32
CA LEU A 164 -1.45 -10.68 24.87
C LEU A 164 -1.27 -9.42 24.01
N TRP A 165 -0.34 -8.53 24.39
CA TRP A 165 0.02 -7.36 23.58
C TRP A 165 0.63 -7.72 22.22
N ARG A 166 1.43 -8.79 22.13
CA ARG A 166 1.96 -9.30 20.85
C ARG A 166 0.86 -9.85 19.96
N LEU A 167 -0.05 -10.65 20.50
CA LEU A 167 -1.22 -11.18 19.79
C LEU A 167 -2.14 -10.05 19.30
N ALA A 168 -2.45 -9.07 20.16
CA ALA A 168 -3.29 -7.93 19.79
C ALA A 168 -2.68 -7.11 18.62
N LYS A 169 -1.36 -6.92 18.62
CA LYS A 169 -0.65 -6.34 17.46
C LYS A 169 -0.75 -7.20 16.20
N ALA A 170 -0.61 -8.53 16.31
CA ALA A 170 -0.73 -9.42 15.16
C ALA A 170 -2.10 -9.32 14.48
N HIS A 171 -3.20 -9.23 15.26
CA HIS A 171 -4.54 -8.96 14.73
C HIS A 171 -4.63 -7.61 14.01
N VAL A 172 -4.19 -6.52 14.65
CA VAL A 172 -4.21 -5.18 14.03
C VAL A 172 -3.38 -5.12 12.74
N LEU A 173 -2.23 -5.81 12.71
CA LEU A 173 -1.40 -5.87 11.52
C LEU A 173 -2.06 -6.70 10.41
N ALA A 174 -2.75 -7.81 10.73
CA ALA A 174 -3.57 -8.53 9.74
C ALA A 174 -4.67 -7.66 9.12
N HIS A 175 -5.31 -6.82 9.94
CA HIS A 175 -6.30 -5.84 9.47
C HIS A 175 -5.66 -4.76 8.57
N ASP A 176 -4.47 -4.26 8.92
CA ASP A 176 -3.73 -3.30 8.08
C ASP A 176 -3.25 -3.92 6.76
N SER A 177 -2.74 -5.15 6.79
CA SER A 177 -2.19 -5.83 5.62
C SER A 177 -3.22 -5.99 4.52
N GLY A 178 -4.42 -6.45 4.85
CA GLY A 178 -5.46 -6.57 3.84
C GLY A 178 -6.16 -5.25 3.54
N TYR A 179 -6.13 -4.25 4.44
CA TYR A 179 -6.49 -2.90 4.04
C TYR A 179 -5.60 -2.40 2.93
N HIS A 180 -4.31 -2.47 3.20
CA HIS A 180 -3.27 -2.05 2.30
C HIS A 180 -3.49 -2.68 0.93
N GLN A 181 -3.60 -4.01 0.85
CA GLN A 181 -3.82 -4.69 -0.42
C GLN A 181 -5.14 -4.33 -1.10
N LEU A 182 -6.28 -4.55 -0.45
CA LEU A 182 -7.56 -4.46 -1.13
C LEU A 182 -7.96 -3.01 -1.47
N VAL A 183 -7.45 -2.01 -0.73
CA VAL A 183 -8.07 -0.68 -0.74
C VAL A 183 -7.09 0.50 -0.75
N SER A 184 -5.88 0.41 -0.16
CA SER A 184 -4.86 1.45 -0.41
C SER A 184 -4.13 1.24 -1.73
N HIS A 185 -3.88 -0.03 -2.05
CA HIS A 185 -3.29 -0.49 -3.28
C HIS A 185 -4.43 -0.70 -4.30
N TRP A 186 -4.96 -1.92 -4.40
CA TRP A 186 -5.91 -2.34 -5.44
C TRP A 186 -7.04 -1.33 -5.76
N LEU A 187 -7.93 -0.99 -4.81
CA LEU A 187 -9.05 -0.08 -5.13
C LEU A 187 -8.61 1.34 -5.50
N ARG A 188 -7.60 1.89 -4.81
CA ARG A 188 -7.21 3.31 -4.90
C ARG A 188 -6.23 3.61 -6.02
N THR A 189 -5.51 2.62 -6.52
CA THR A 189 -4.61 2.75 -7.67
C THR A 189 -5.21 2.01 -8.86
N HIS A 190 -5.16 0.67 -8.87
CA HIS A 190 -5.53 -0.19 -10.01
C HIS A 190 -6.96 0.06 -10.50
N CYS A 191 -7.96 -0.16 -9.65
CA CYS A 191 -9.37 -0.01 -10.04
C CYS A 191 -9.77 1.44 -10.30
N ALA A 192 -9.17 2.39 -9.58
CA ALA A 192 -9.47 3.80 -9.76
C ALA A 192 -9.03 4.30 -11.16
N THR A 193 -7.89 3.78 -11.63
CA THR A 193 -7.20 4.24 -12.84
C THR A 193 -7.74 3.63 -14.14
N GLU A 194 -8.07 2.34 -14.15
CA GLU A 194 -8.48 1.63 -15.38
C GLU A 194 -9.60 2.33 -16.18
N PRO A 195 -10.65 2.91 -15.54
CA PRO A 195 -11.65 3.70 -16.26
C PRO A 195 -11.12 4.97 -16.95
N TYR A 196 -10.03 5.56 -16.46
CA TYR A 196 -9.38 6.73 -17.07
C TYR A 196 -8.73 6.36 -18.40
N ILE A 197 -8.09 5.18 -18.46
CA ILE A 197 -7.41 4.62 -19.64
C ILE A 197 -8.42 4.27 -20.71
N ILE A 198 -9.49 3.56 -20.32
CA ILE A 198 -10.58 3.17 -21.22
C ILE A 198 -11.22 4.42 -21.84
N ALA A 199 -11.56 5.43 -21.02
CA ALA A 199 -12.14 6.66 -21.53
C ALA A 199 -11.15 7.46 -22.40
N ALA A 200 -9.86 7.52 -22.05
CA ALA A 200 -8.86 8.26 -22.82
C ALA A 200 -8.72 7.70 -24.24
N ASN A 201 -8.56 6.38 -24.37
CA ASN A 201 -8.50 5.67 -25.65
C ASN A 201 -9.80 5.76 -26.47
N ARG A 202 -10.95 6.10 -25.84
CA ARG A 202 -12.26 6.19 -26.51
C ARG A 202 -12.64 7.61 -26.92
N GLN A 203 -12.19 8.63 -26.19
CA GLN A 203 -12.67 10.00 -26.32
C GLN A 203 -11.61 11.01 -26.73
N LEU A 204 -10.32 10.71 -26.52
CA LEU A 204 -9.21 11.58 -26.90
C LEU A 204 -8.46 10.98 -28.09
N SER A 205 -8.19 11.80 -29.10
CA SER A 205 -7.32 11.42 -30.22
C SER A 205 -5.88 11.20 -29.76
N VAL A 206 -5.13 10.30 -30.41
CA VAL A 206 -3.71 10.04 -30.08
C VAL A 206 -2.79 11.26 -30.27
N ILE A 207 -3.25 12.29 -31.01
CA ILE A 207 -2.56 13.57 -31.14
C ILE A 207 -3.01 14.62 -30.11
N HIS A 208 -4.08 14.36 -29.35
CA HIS A 208 -4.64 15.27 -28.36
C HIS A 208 -3.62 15.56 -27.25
N PRO A 209 -3.39 16.83 -26.86
CA PRO A 209 -2.32 17.18 -25.93
C PRO A 209 -2.49 16.49 -24.57
N ILE A 210 -3.73 16.32 -24.10
CA ILE A 210 -4.01 15.62 -22.83
C ILE A 210 -3.87 14.09 -22.96
N PHE A 211 -4.11 13.50 -24.14
CA PHE A 211 -3.82 12.07 -24.34
C PHE A 211 -2.32 11.82 -24.24
N ARG A 212 -1.51 12.61 -24.97
CA ARG A 212 -0.03 12.54 -24.91
C ARG A 212 0.50 12.68 -23.48
N LEU A 213 0.02 13.69 -22.73
CA LEU A 213 0.43 13.90 -21.34
C LEU A 213 0.14 12.67 -20.46
N MET A 214 -1.02 12.04 -20.63
CA MET A 214 -1.46 10.93 -19.78
C MET A 214 -1.00 9.55 -20.23
N HIS A 215 -0.67 9.36 -21.51
CA HIS A 215 -0.35 8.05 -22.09
C HIS A 215 0.82 7.31 -21.38
N PRO A 216 1.96 7.95 -21.03
CA PRO A 216 3.01 7.30 -20.25
C PRO A 216 2.52 6.79 -18.88
N HIS A 217 1.50 7.44 -18.31
CA HIS A 217 0.93 7.11 -17.00
C HIS A 217 -0.11 5.98 -17.04
N PHE A 218 -0.45 5.48 -18.22
CA PHE A 218 -1.39 4.36 -18.42
C PHE A 218 -0.70 3.02 -18.72
N ARG A 219 0.57 3.06 -19.13
CA ARG A 219 1.37 1.90 -19.58
C ARG A 219 1.17 0.69 -18.68
N TYR A 220 0.74 -0.43 -19.27
CA TYR A 220 0.60 -1.75 -18.64
C TYR A 220 -0.49 -1.91 -17.56
N THR A 221 -1.20 -0.85 -17.18
CA THR A 221 -2.20 -0.90 -16.11
C THR A 221 -3.42 -1.76 -16.46
N MET A 222 -3.85 -1.82 -17.72
CA MET A 222 -4.96 -2.70 -18.11
C MET A 222 -4.57 -4.18 -18.08
N GLU A 223 -3.36 -4.53 -18.57
CA GLU A 223 -2.86 -5.92 -18.57
C GLU A 223 -2.64 -6.44 -17.14
N ILE A 224 -1.99 -5.68 -16.26
CA ILE A 224 -1.81 -6.12 -14.88
C ILE A 224 -3.14 -6.25 -14.14
N ASN A 225 -4.11 -5.36 -14.39
CA ASN A 225 -5.45 -5.50 -13.83
C ASN A 225 -6.20 -6.72 -14.38
N ALA A 226 -5.99 -7.08 -15.65
CA ALA A 226 -6.54 -8.30 -16.26
C ALA A 226 -5.96 -9.56 -15.61
N LEU A 227 -4.63 -9.63 -15.47
CA LEU A 227 -3.93 -10.72 -14.77
C LEU A 227 -4.35 -10.82 -13.30
N ALA A 228 -4.53 -9.69 -12.63
CA ALA A 228 -5.02 -9.65 -11.25
C ALA A 228 -6.48 -10.11 -11.12
N ARG A 229 -7.36 -9.75 -12.08
CA ARG A 229 -8.72 -10.32 -12.19
C ARG A 229 -8.73 -11.83 -12.42
N GLU A 230 -7.71 -12.37 -13.09
CA GLU A 230 -7.59 -13.78 -13.41
C GLU A 230 -7.04 -14.63 -12.24
N ALA A 231 -6.00 -14.14 -11.56
CA ALA A 231 -5.19 -14.95 -10.63
C ALA A 231 -4.98 -14.37 -9.20
N LEU A 232 -5.26 -13.08 -8.97
CA LEU A 232 -4.99 -12.40 -7.69
C LEU A 232 -6.26 -12.20 -6.85
N ILE A 233 -7.29 -11.58 -7.45
CA ILE A 233 -8.54 -11.17 -6.79
C ILE A 233 -9.78 -11.99 -7.23
N ASN A 234 -9.57 -13.01 -8.06
CA ASN A 234 -10.61 -13.99 -8.42
C ASN A 234 -11.09 -14.79 -7.21
N ALA A 235 -12.25 -15.44 -7.34
CA ALA A 235 -12.70 -16.43 -6.36
C ALA A 235 -11.68 -17.57 -6.23
N ASP A 236 -11.35 -17.95 -4.99
CA ASP A 236 -10.25 -18.84 -4.59
C ASP A 236 -8.83 -18.32 -4.93
N GLY A 237 -8.71 -17.04 -5.30
CA GLY A 237 -7.44 -16.36 -5.60
C GLY A 237 -6.60 -16.05 -4.35
N ILE A 238 -5.37 -15.59 -4.59
CA ILE A 238 -4.37 -15.31 -3.54
C ILE A 238 -4.93 -14.36 -2.46
N ILE A 239 -5.67 -13.32 -2.86
CA ILE A 239 -6.17 -12.29 -1.94
C ILE A 239 -7.29 -12.83 -1.04
N GLU A 240 -8.26 -13.56 -1.61
CA GLU A 240 -9.35 -14.19 -0.83
C GLU A 240 -8.82 -15.22 0.16
N ALA A 241 -7.78 -15.96 -0.22
CA ALA A 241 -7.12 -16.94 0.65
C ALA A 241 -6.28 -16.34 1.78
N SER A 242 -5.96 -15.02 1.75
CA SER A 242 -4.84 -14.48 2.54
C SER A 242 -4.98 -13.09 3.19
N PHE A 243 -6.03 -12.27 2.95
CA PHE A 243 -6.09 -10.84 3.38
C PHE A 243 -7.48 -10.33 3.87
N SER A 244 -7.57 -9.18 4.59
CA SER A 244 -8.81 -8.49 5.07
C SER A 244 -8.76 -6.92 5.17
N PRO A 245 -9.78 -6.11 4.76
CA PRO A 245 -9.65 -4.66 4.35
C PRO A 245 -10.04 -3.45 5.30
N ALA A 246 -9.50 -2.20 5.15
CA ALA A 246 -10.15 -0.86 5.43
C ALA A 246 -9.33 0.43 5.94
N LYS A 247 -9.78 1.70 5.65
CA LYS A 247 -9.14 3.08 5.73
C LYS A 247 -8.61 3.62 7.10
N GLY A 248 -7.83 4.74 7.24
CA GLY A 248 -7.12 5.73 6.36
C GLY A 248 -6.99 7.21 6.92
N MET A 249 -5.92 8.02 6.67
CA MET A 249 -5.61 9.31 7.43
C MET A 249 -4.93 10.52 6.68
N ALA A 250 -5.56 11.72 6.58
CA ALA A 250 -4.94 13.07 6.28
C ALA A 250 -5.94 14.26 6.49
N VAL A 251 -5.48 15.54 6.57
CA VAL A 251 -6.32 16.78 6.68
C VAL A 251 -5.68 18.02 6.02
N GLU A 252 -6.46 18.83 5.29
CA GLU A 252 -6.08 20.06 4.54
C GLU A 252 -5.71 21.29 5.41
N ASP A 253 -4.77 22.14 4.95
CA ASP A 253 -4.43 23.45 5.52
C ASP A 253 -3.82 24.40 4.45
N PRO A 254 -4.59 25.34 3.88
CA PRO A 254 -4.14 26.26 2.83
C PRO A 254 -2.96 27.19 3.17
N THR A 255 -2.49 27.23 4.42
CA THR A 255 -1.39 28.10 4.85
C THR A 255 -0.03 27.39 4.91
N ALA A 256 0.00 26.07 4.74
CA ALA A 256 1.24 25.29 4.67
C ALA A 256 1.90 25.40 3.28
N PRO A 257 3.23 25.17 3.14
CA PRO A 257 3.94 25.25 1.86
C PRO A 257 3.33 24.44 0.70
N HIS A 258 2.59 23.38 1.04
CA HIS A 258 1.97 22.44 0.09
C HIS A 258 0.43 22.35 0.26
N GLY A 259 -0.22 23.32 0.93
CA GLY A 259 -1.67 23.29 1.19
C GLY A 259 -2.17 22.21 2.18
N LEU A 260 -1.25 21.50 2.84
CA LEU A 260 -1.51 20.42 3.79
C LEU A 260 -0.60 20.59 5.02
N LYS A 261 -1.18 20.58 6.23
CA LYS A 261 -0.42 20.67 7.49
C LYS A 261 -0.30 19.30 8.15
N LEU A 262 0.91 18.78 8.11
CA LEU A 262 1.25 17.54 8.81
C LEU A 262 1.20 17.77 10.33
N THR A 263 0.48 16.90 11.03
CA THR A 263 0.44 16.91 12.51
C THR A 263 1.62 16.13 13.11
N ILE A 264 2.37 15.42 12.27
CA ILE A 264 3.65 14.75 12.56
C ILE A 264 4.68 15.41 11.64
N GLU A 265 5.66 16.11 12.22
CA GLU A 265 6.62 16.93 11.46
C GLU A 265 7.59 16.07 10.63
N ASP A 266 8.04 14.94 11.19
CA ASP A 266 8.81 13.92 10.47
C ASP A 266 7.89 12.76 10.05
N TYR A 267 7.00 13.01 9.08
CA TYR A 267 6.18 11.97 8.44
C TYR A 267 6.73 11.67 7.04
N PRO A 268 7.48 10.57 6.83
CA PRO A 268 8.29 10.38 5.63
C PRO A 268 7.50 10.41 4.32
N PHE A 269 6.45 9.58 4.21
CA PHE A 269 5.56 9.52 3.06
C PHE A 269 5.00 10.89 2.67
N ALA A 270 4.50 11.66 3.64
CA ALA A 270 3.90 12.95 3.35
C ALA A 270 4.96 14.02 3.04
N ASN A 271 6.09 14.05 3.76
CA ASN A 271 7.16 15.01 3.54
C ASN A 271 7.81 14.89 2.16
N ASP A 272 7.94 13.68 1.62
CA ASP A 272 8.51 13.44 0.29
C ASP A 272 7.42 13.54 -0.78
N GLY A 273 6.24 12.97 -0.50
CA GLY A 273 5.09 12.96 -1.41
C GLY A 273 4.59 14.35 -1.77
N LEU A 274 4.64 15.31 -0.84
CA LEU A 274 4.27 16.71 -1.14
C LEU A 274 5.25 17.40 -2.10
N ILE A 275 6.54 17.07 -2.05
CA ILE A 275 7.54 17.60 -3.00
C ILE A 275 7.31 16.99 -4.39
N LEU A 276 7.07 15.67 -4.45
CA LEU A 276 6.74 14.98 -5.69
C LEU A 276 5.43 15.51 -6.31
N TRP A 277 4.39 15.68 -5.49
CA TRP A 277 3.12 16.29 -5.88
C TRP A 277 3.31 17.69 -6.46
N ASP A 278 4.09 18.56 -5.83
CA ASP A 278 4.36 19.91 -6.33
C ASP A 278 5.19 19.92 -7.62
N ALA A 279 6.12 18.96 -7.79
CA ALA A 279 6.85 18.77 -9.04
C ALA A 279 5.88 18.37 -10.18
N ILE A 280 5.01 17.38 -9.94
CA ILE A 280 3.97 16.96 -10.88
C ILE A 280 3.02 18.12 -11.20
N LYS A 281 2.52 18.82 -10.17
CA LYS A 281 1.58 19.94 -10.33
C LYS A 281 2.18 21.07 -11.16
N GLN A 282 3.46 21.40 -10.96
CA GLN A 282 4.14 22.40 -11.78
C GLN A 282 4.25 21.94 -13.24
N TRP A 283 4.68 20.70 -13.48
CA TRP A 283 4.79 20.11 -14.82
C TRP A 283 3.44 20.15 -15.56
N VAL A 284 2.38 19.65 -14.93
CA VAL A 284 1.01 19.70 -15.46
C VAL A 284 0.55 21.13 -15.68
N THR A 285 0.83 22.06 -14.77
CA THR A 285 0.47 23.49 -14.93
C THR A 285 1.14 24.10 -16.16
N ASP A 286 2.45 23.89 -16.32
CA ASP A 286 3.24 24.44 -17.43
C ASP A 286 2.78 23.83 -18.78
N TYR A 287 2.52 22.53 -18.81
CA TYR A 287 2.03 21.82 -19.99
C TYR A 287 0.60 22.26 -20.36
N VAL A 288 -0.34 22.23 -19.42
CA VAL A 288 -1.75 22.57 -19.68
C VAL A 288 -1.88 24.03 -20.13
N LYS A 289 -1.18 24.98 -19.49
CA LYS A 289 -1.24 26.40 -19.87
C LYS A 289 -0.65 26.71 -21.25
N HIS A 290 0.19 25.83 -21.79
CA HIS A 290 0.67 25.97 -23.17
C HIS A 290 -0.43 25.67 -24.20
N TYR A 291 -1.25 24.64 -23.97
CA TYR A 291 -2.32 24.23 -24.88
C TYR A 291 -3.67 24.89 -24.59
N TYR A 292 -3.95 25.21 -23.32
CA TYR A 292 -5.17 25.85 -22.82
C TYR A 292 -4.79 27.14 -22.05
N PRO A 293 -4.40 28.22 -22.74
CA PRO A 293 -4.09 29.52 -22.11
C PRO A 293 -5.32 30.21 -21.50
N ASP A 294 -6.54 29.79 -21.86
CA ASP A 294 -7.81 30.31 -21.33
C ASP A 294 -8.80 29.17 -21.05
N SER A 295 -9.71 29.39 -20.08
CA SER A 295 -10.70 28.41 -19.65
C SER A 295 -11.81 28.15 -20.69
N ALA A 296 -12.12 29.10 -21.59
CA ALA A 296 -13.08 28.84 -22.66
C ALA A 296 -12.61 27.74 -23.63
N LEU A 297 -11.29 27.56 -23.78
CA LEU A 297 -10.74 26.45 -24.56
C LEU A 297 -11.03 25.11 -23.89
N VAL A 298 -10.91 25.02 -22.55
CA VAL A 298 -11.27 23.82 -21.77
C VAL A 298 -12.77 23.50 -21.88
N GLU A 299 -13.65 24.50 -21.79
CA GLU A 299 -15.10 24.29 -21.94
C GLU A 299 -15.53 23.93 -23.37
N SER A 300 -14.81 24.42 -24.39
CA SER A 300 -15.15 24.20 -25.81
C SER A 300 -14.60 22.89 -26.40
N ASP A 301 -13.63 22.27 -25.73
CA ASP A 301 -12.96 21.05 -26.18
C ASP A 301 -13.86 19.82 -26.02
N LYS A 302 -14.39 19.33 -27.14
CA LYS A 302 -15.37 18.24 -27.15
C LYS A 302 -14.78 16.88 -26.80
N GLU A 303 -13.53 16.62 -27.17
CA GLU A 303 -12.84 15.36 -26.81
C GLU A 303 -12.61 15.33 -25.30
N LEU A 304 -12.07 16.42 -24.76
CA LEU A 304 -11.80 16.57 -23.33
C LEU A 304 -13.07 16.51 -22.45
N GLN A 305 -14.15 17.19 -22.87
CA GLN A 305 -15.43 17.16 -22.14
C GLN A 305 -16.11 15.77 -22.22
N ALA A 306 -16.00 15.07 -23.36
CA ALA A 306 -16.52 13.72 -23.51
C ALA A 306 -15.73 12.71 -22.65
N TRP A 307 -14.40 12.80 -22.65
CA TRP A 307 -13.49 12.01 -21.80
C TRP A 307 -13.88 12.06 -20.33
N TRP A 308 -13.97 13.27 -19.76
CA TRP A 308 -14.30 13.45 -18.35
C TRP A 308 -15.75 13.05 -18.02
N THR A 309 -16.67 13.29 -18.95
CA THR A 309 -18.06 12.82 -18.81
C THR A 309 -18.12 11.31 -18.74
N GLU A 310 -17.45 10.58 -19.65
CA GLU A 310 -17.42 9.11 -19.64
C GLU A 310 -16.76 8.56 -18.37
N ILE A 311 -15.65 9.14 -17.90
CA ILE A 311 -15.03 8.79 -16.61
C ILE A 311 -16.05 8.88 -15.48
N ARG A 312 -16.76 10.01 -15.35
CA ARG A 312 -17.71 10.22 -14.25
C ARG A 312 -18.96 9.35 -14.36
N THR A 313 -19.59 9.28 -15.54
CA THR A 313 -20.94 8.71 -15.68
C THR A 313 -20.97 7.25 -16.12
N VAL A 314 -19.87 6.71 -16.64
CA VAL A 314 -19.72 5.31 -17.04
C VAL A 314 -18.62 4.64 -16.22
N GLY A 315 -17.41 5.20 -16.22
CA GLY A 315 -16.24 4.61 -15.56
C GLY A 315 -16.38 4.50 -14.04
N HIS A 316 -16.89 5.55 -13.41
CA HIS A 316 -17.18 5.64 -11.97
C HIS A 316 -18.68 5.86 -11.72
N ALA A 317 -19.54 5.19 -12.51
CA ALA A 317 -20.98 5.43 -12.57
C ALA A 317 -21.70 5.41 -11.21
N ASP A 318 -21.29 4.52 -10.28
CA ASP A 318 -21.84 4.40 -8.92
C ASP A 318 -21.60 5.64 -8.05
N LYS A 319 -20.69 6.52 -8.48
CA LYS A 319 -20.30 7.76 -7.80
C LYS A 319 -20.57 9.02 -8.62
N LYS A 320 -21.19 8.91 -9.79
CA LYS A 320 -21.39 10.04 -10.74
C LYS A 320 -22.09 11.27 -10.16
N ASP A 321 -22.96 11.08 -9.17
CA ASP A 321 -23.82 12.11 -8.56
C ASP A 321 -23.22 12.73 -7.29
N GLU A 322 -22.01 12.30 -6.88
CA GLU A 322 -21.33 12.82 -5.70
C GLU A 322 -20.90 14.29 -5.88
N PRO A 323 -21.02 15.15 -4.85
CA PRO A 323 -20.82 16.60 -5.01
C PRO A 323 -19.37 17.05 -5.18
N TRP A 324 -18.39 16.15 -4.99
CA TRP A 324 -16.96 16.45 -5.02
C TRP A 324 -16.31 16.33 -6.40
N TRP A 325 -17.03 15.91 -7.44
CA TRP A 325 -16.47 15.83 -8.80
C TRP A 325 -16.08 17.22 -9.33
N PRO A 326 -14.82 17.41 -9.76
CA PRO A 326 -14.43 18.58 -10.54
C PRO A 326 -15.34 18.80 -11.76
N LYS A 327 -15.64 20.07 -12.06
CA LYS A 327 -16.57 20.43 -13.13
C LYS A 327 -15.94 20.45 -14.52
N LEU A 328 -14.59 20.44 -14.58
CA LEU A 328 -13.79 20.59 -15.79
C LEU A 328 -14.25 21.78 -16.65
N LYS A 329 -14.24 22.97 -16.04
CA LYS A 329 -14.55 24.22 -16.75
C LYS A 329 -13.34 25.13 -16.87
N THR A 330 -12.45 25.07 -15.89
CA THR A 330 -11.30 25.96 -15.80
C THR A 330 -9.99 25.23 -16.12
N VAL A 331 -8.98 26.01 -16.49
CA VAL A 331 -7.59 25.54 -16.56
C VAL A 331 -7.16 24.90 -15.23
N ASP A 332 -7.59 25.47 -14.09
CA ASP A 332 -7.26 24.94 -12.76
C ASP A 332 -8.01 23.63 -12.44
N ASP A 333 -9.25 23.44 -12.90
CA ASP A 333 -9.94 22.13 -12.82
C ASP A 333 -9.14 21.06 -13.56
N LEU A 334 -8.73 21.36 -14.81
CA LEU A 334 -7.98 20.44 -15.67
C LEU A 334 -6.62 20.08 -15.07
N VAL A 335 -5.87 21.09 -14.58
CA VAL A 335 -4.61 20.88 -13.85
C VAL A 335 -4.83 20.03 -12.59
N GLY A 336 -5.89 20.29 -11.82
CA GLY A 336 -6.22 19.53 -10.62
C GLY A 336 -6.53 18.06 -10.90
N ILE A 337 -7.36 17.79 -11.92
CA ILE A 337 -7.69 16.42 -12.37
C ILE A 337 -6.42 15.68 -12.80
N LEU A 338 -5.63 16.26 -13.71
CA LEU A 338 -4.44 15.61 -14.27
C LEU A 338 -3.35 15.40 -13.23
N THR A 339 -3.10 16.38 -12.36
CA THR A 339 -2.16 16.23 -11.23
C THR A 339 -2.58 15.08 -10.33
N THR A 340 -3.89 14.96 -10.03
CA THR A 340 -4.42 13.88 -9.19
C THR A 340 -4.25 12.51 -9.85
N MET A 341 -4.57 12.39 -11.15
CA MET A 341 -4.38 11.15 -11.91
C MET A 341 -2.92 10.73 -11.92
N ILE A 342 -2.01 11.61 -12.34
CA ILE A 342 -0.57 11.32 -12.42
C ILE A 342 -0.01 10.94 -11.05
N TRP A 343 -0.42 11.62 -9.97
CA TRP A 343 -0.04 11.24 -8.61
C TRP A 343 -0.53 9.83 -8.24
N VAL A 344 -1.78 9.47 -8.58
CA VAL A 344 -2.33 8.14 -8.29
C VAL A 344 -1.58 7.04 -9.02
N THR A 345 -1.23 7.24 -10.30
CA THR A 345 -0.54 6.23 -11.12
C THR A 345 0.96 6.11 -10.82
N SER A 346 1.57 7.15 -10.26
CA SER A 346 3.00 7.20 -9.93
C SER A 346 3.24 7.18 -8.42
N GLY A 347 3.41 8.34 -7.78
CA GLY A 347 3.82 8.47 -6.39
C GLY A 347 2.93 7.75 -5.37
N HIS A 348 1.60 7.74 -5.55
CA HIS A 348 0.73 7.01 -4.64
C HIS A 348 0.92 5.49 -4.78
N HIS A 349 0.91 4.98 -6.02
CA HIS A 349 1.12 3.57 -6.31
C HIS A 349 2.48 3.10 -5.79
N SER A 350 3.56 3.80 -6.12
CA SER A 350 4.90 3.46 -5.67
C SER A 350 5.02 3.34 -4.15
N ALA A 351 4.44 4.30 -3.42
CA ALA A 351 4.46 4.33 -1.96
C ALA A 351 3.64 3.21 -1.29
N VAL A 352 2.75 2.52 -2.01
CA VAL A 352 1.99 1.35 -1.51
C VAL A 352 2.36 0.04 -2.20
N ASN A 353 3.17 0.06 -3.25
CA ASN A 353 3.56 -1.14 -4.01
C ASN A 353 4.99 -1.61 -3.71
N PHE A 354 6.03 -0.78 -3.94
CA PHE A 354 7.42 -1.27 -3.98
C PHE A 354 8.04 -1.59 -2.61
N GLY A 355 7.38 -1.22 -1.52
CA GLY A 355 7.77 -1.60 -0.15
C GLY A 355 7.14 -2.90 0.34
N GLN A 356 6.34 -3.59 -0.50
CA GLN A 356 5.61 -4.78 -0.09
C GLN A 356 6.52 -5.89 0.41
N TYR A 357 7.56 -6.26 -0.35
CA TYR A 357 8.46 -7.32 0.06
C TYR A 357 9.31 -6.93 1.28
N ASP A 358 9.92 -5.74 1.28
CA ASP A 358 10.85 -5.34 2.34
C ASP A 358 10.16 -5.13 3.71
N PHE A 359 8.90 -4.70 3.73
CA PHE A 359 8.14 -4.57 4.97
C PHE A 359 7.29 -5.79 5.33
N ALA A 360 6.91 -6.65 4.37
CA ALA A 360 5.94 -7.73 4.61
C ALA A 360 6.36 -9.14 4.18
N GLY A 361 7.49 -9.28 3.48
CA GLY A 361 8.14 -10.57 3.24
C GLY A 361 8.40 -11.29 4.58
N TYR A 362 9.00 -10.59 5.56
CA TYR A 362 9.04 -11.07 6.94
C TYR A 362 7.66 -10.94 7.61
N PHE A 363 6.78 -11.91 7.36
CA PHE A 363 5.38 -11.86 7.78
C PHE A 363 5.15 -11.62 9.30
N PRO A 364 6.03 -11.92 10.27
CA PRO A 364 5.80 -11.49 11.66
C PRO A 364 5.79 -9.97 11.87
N ASN A 365 6.39 -9.20 10.95
CA ASN A 365 6.30 -7.74 10.93
C ASN A 365 4.95 -7.25 10.36
N ARG A 366 4.42 -7.94 9.35
CA ARG A 366 3.16 -7.59 8.68
C ARG A 366 2.38 -8.86 8.30
N PRO A 367 1.77 -9.57 9.26
CA PRO A 367 0.99 -10.77 8.97
C PRO A 367 -0.22 -10.40 8.12
N THR A 368 -0.59 -11.23 7.16
CA THR A 368 -1.72 -10.94 6.26
C THR A 368 -3.06 -11.44 6.79
N ILE A 369 -3.01 -12.45 7.66
CA ILE A 369 -4.13 -13.12 8.29
C ILE A 369 -3.80 -13.43 9.75
N ALA A 370 -4.84 -13.45 10.60
CA ALA A 370 -4.78 -14.03 11.94
C ALA A 370 -5.70 -15.26 11.98
N ARG A 371 -5.20 -16.40 12.46
CA ARG A 371 -5.89 -17.71 12.35
C ARG A 371 -6.60 -18.18 13.63
N THR A 372 -6.30 -17.55 14.77
CA THR A 372 -6.85 -17.93 16.08
C THR A 372 -7.37 -16.71 16.82
N ASN A 373 -8.49 -16.84 17.54
CA ASN A 373 -8.99 -15.78 18.43
C ASN A 373 -7.99 -15.45 19.55
N MET A 374 -8.17 -14.29 20.17
CA MET A 374 -7.50 -13.96 21.43
C MET A 374 -7.85 -14.99 22.52
N PRO A 375 -6.87 -15.49 23.31
CA PRO A 375 -7.11 -16.50 24.33
C PRO A 375 -7.94 -15.97 25.52
N THR A 376 -8.20 -14.67 25.59
CA THR A 376 -9.07 -14.01 26.58
C THR A 376 -10.48 -13.73 26.05
N GLU A 377 -10.77 -14.03 24.77
CA GLU A 377 -12.13 -13.86 24.23
C GLU A 377 -13.12 -14.81 24.91
N GLU A 378 -12.77 -16.10 24.94
CA GLU A 378 -13.60 -17.19 25.46
C GLU A 378 -12.70 -18.23 26.15
N PRO A 379 -11.99 -17.85 27.24
CA PRO A 379 -10.99 -18.71 27.86
C PRO A 379 -11.63 -20.01 28.37
N ASN A 380 -11.12 -21.16 27.93
CA ASN A 380 -11.29 -22.42 28.63
C ASN A 380 -9.99 -22.76 29.39
N ASP A 381 -10.10 -23.54 30.48
CA ASP A 381 -8.98 -23.78 31.40
C ASP A 381 -7.79 -24.48 30.73
N GLU A 382 -8.03 -25.33 29.72
CA GLU A 382 -6.98 -26.05 29.00
C GLU A 382 -6.22 -25.12 28.03
N GLU A 383 -6.93 -24.32 27.24
CA GLU A 383 -6.34 -23.30 26.36
C GLU A 383 -5.64 -22.19 27.14
N LEU A 384 -6.20 -21.75 28.27
CA LEU A 384 -5.55 -20.76 29.12
C LEU A 384 -4.28 -21.33 29.74
N LYS A 385 -4.30 -22.57 30.24
CA LYS A 385 -3.11 -23.27 30.73
C LYS A 385 -2.07 -23.50 29.62
N PHE A 386 -2.50 -23.82 28.41
CA PHE A 386 -1.63 -23.94 27.25
C PHE A 386 -1.00 -22.59 26.90
N PHE A 387 -1.78 -21.52 26.84
CA PHE A 387 -1.27 -20.16 26.60
C PHE A 387 -0.29 -19.71 27.68
N LEU A 388 -0.56 -19.99 28.96
CA LEU A 388 0.35 -19.62 30.05
C LEU A 388 1.67 -20.42 30.06
N THR A 389 1.70 -21.62 29.47
CA THR A 389 2.88 -22.49 29.43
C THR A 389 3.64 -22.47 28.09
N LYS A 390 2.96 -22.13 26.99
CA LYS A 390 3.43 -22.11 25.59
C LYS A 390 2.91 -20.89 24.81
N PRO A 391 3.04 -19.65 25.32
CA PRO A 391 2.50 -18.46 24.65
C PRO A 391 3.13 -18.19 23.28
N GLU A 392 4.38 -18.61 23.07
CA GLU A 392 5.08 -18.55 21.79
C GLU A 392 4.38 -19.41 20.72
N VAL A 393 3.89 -20.60 21.11
CA VAL A 393 3.16 -21.50 20.21
C VAL A 393 1.78 -20.95 19.87
N VAL A 394 1.12 -20.27 20.82
CA VAL A 394 -0.15 -19.58 20.55
C VAL A 394 0.04 -18.43 19.55
N LEU A 395 1.12 -17.67 19.67
CA LEU A 395 1.45 -16.61 18.69
C LEU A 395 1.78 -17.17 17.30
N LEU A 396 2.53 -18.27 17.22
CA LEU A 396 2.83 -18.96 15.95
C LEU A 396 1.61 -19.60 15.30
N LYS A 397 0.63 -20.06 16.10
CA LYS A 397 -0.68 -20.51 15.61
C LYS A 397 -1.55 -19.35 15.10
N CYS A 398 -1.44 -18.17 15.71
CA CYS A 398 -2.16 -16.97 15.28
C CYS A 398 -1.66 -16.47 13.91
N PHE A 399 -0.36 -16.53 13.65
CA PHE A 399 0.23 -16.21 12.35
C PHE A 399 -0.21 -17.15 11.20
N PRO A 400 -0.01 -16.76 9.92
CA PRO A 400 -0.38 -17.58 8.76
C PRO A 400 0.19 -19.01 8.79
N SER A 401 -0.44 -19.94 8.06
CA SER A 401 0.16 -21.26 7.81
C SER A 401 1.42 -21.12 6.94
N GLN A 402 2.25 -22.17 6.90
CA GLN A 402 3.45 -22.16 6.05
C GLN A 402 3.08 -21.91 4.59
N ILE A 403 2.08 -22.61 4.05
CA ILE A 403 1.59 -22.42 2.67
C ILE A 403 1.12 -20.98 2.44
N GLN A 404 0.37 -20.39 3.38
CA GLN A 404 -0.14 -19.02 3.25
C GLN A 404 1.01 -18.00 3.23
N ALA A 405 1.91 -18.06 4.22
CA ALA A 405 3.07 -17.18 4.31
C ALA A 405 3.93 -17.26 3.04
N THR A 406 4.26 -18.48 2.63
CA THR A 406 5.07 -18.75 1.46
C THR A 406 4.45 -18.25 0.14
N LYS A 407 3.15 -18.49 -0.08
CA LYS A 407 2.44 -17.97 -1.27
C LYS A 407 2.42 -16.44 -1.29
N VAL A 408 2.15 -15.82 -0.15
CA VAL A 408 2.19 -14.36 0.00
C VAL A 408 3.57 -13.82 -0.31
N MET A 409 4.64 -14.39 0.28
CA MET A 409 6.02 -13.93 0.06
C MET A 409 6.40 -13.95 -1.42
N ALA A 410 6.11 -15.04 -2.15
CA ALA A 410 6.36 -15.13 -3.58
C ALA A 410 5.64 -14.05 -4.39
N VAL A 411 4.41 -13.71 -4.01
CA VAL A 411 3.61 -12.70 -4.70
C VAL A 411 4.13 -11.29 -4.40
N LEU A 412 4.44 -10.99 -3.14
CA LEU A 412 4.99 -9.67 -2.76
C LEU A 412 6.36 -9.41 -3.40
N ASP A 413 7.18 -10.45 -3.61
CA ASP A 413 8.47 -10.37 -4.32
C ASP A 413 8.28 -9.94 -5.79
N VAL A 414 7.40 -10.63 -6.52
CA VAL A 414 7.03 -10.28 -7.90
C VAL A 414 6.46 -8.87 -7.98
N LEU A 415 5.52 -8.52 -7.09
CA LEU A 415 4.86 -7.22 -7.09
C LEU A 415 5.80 -6.06 -6.71
N SER A 416 6.86 -6.33 -5.94
CA SER A 416 7.89 -5.33 -5.58
C SER A 416 9.01 -5.22 -6.61
N THR A 417 9.00 -6.01 -7.69
CA THR A 417 10.11 -6.07 -8.65
C THR A 417 9.94 -5.07 -9.80
N HIS A 418 10.89 -4.15 -9.93
CA HIS A 418 11.00 -3.28 -11.10
C HIS A 418 11.48 -4.07 -12.33
N SER A 419 10.82 -3.84 -13.48
CA SER A 419 11.21 -4.46 -14.75
C SER A 419 12.49 -3.83 -15.32
N PRO A 420 13.33 -4.59 -16.07
CA PRO A 420 14.44 -4.02 -16.85
C PRO A 420 14.04 -2.95 -17.87
N GLU A 421 12.78 -2.94 -18.30
CA GLU A 421 12.20 -1.92 -19.19
C GLU A 421 11.23 -0.98 -18.46
N GLU A 422 11.42 -0.74 -17.16
CA GLU A 422 10.56 0.18 -16.41
C GLU A 422 10.80 1.65 -16.80
N GLU A 423 9.72 2.43 -16.88
CA GLU A 423 9.76 3.85 -17.27
C GLU A 423 9.47 4.73 -16.05
N TYR A 424 10.51 5.36 -15.52
CA TYR A 424 10.43 6.22 -14.33
C TYR A 424 9.94 7.63 -14.64
N ILE A 425 9.27 8.23 -13.65
CA ILE A 425 8.69 9.56 -13.76
C ILE A 425 9.76 10.61 -14.08
N GLY A 426 9.51 11.41 -15.11
CA GLY A 426 10.43 12.47 -15.57
C GLY A 426 11.82 11.99 -16.04
N ALA A 427 12.01 10.69 -16.31
CA ALA A 427 13.27 10.14 -16.81
C ALA A 427 13.43 10.33 -18.33
N ALA A 428 12.43 9.92 -19.11
CA ALA A 428 12.43 9.97 -20.57
C ALA A 428 11.44 11.03 -21.09
N ILE A 429 11.86 11.83 -22.06
CA ILE A 429 11.03 12.86 -22.72
C ILE A 429 10.39 12.28 -24.00
N GLU A 430 9.09 12.55 -24.22
CA GLU A 430 8.42 12.21 -25.47
C GLU A 430 9.02 13.03 -26.64
N GLY A 431 9.14 12.44 -27.83
CA GLY A 431 9.71 13.14 -29.00
C GLY A 431 9.02 14.47 -29.32
N VAL A 432 7.68 14.51 -29.31
CA VAL A 432 6.92 15.74 -29.60
C VAL A 432 7.04 16.78 -28.47
N TRP A 433 7.32 16.36 -27.23
CA TRP A 433 7.66 17.28 -26.15
C TRP A 433 9.04 17.87 -26.35
N ALA A 434 10.02 17.07 -26.83
CA ALA A 434 11.36 17.52 -27.13
C ALA A 434 11.43 18.49 -28.33
N ASP A 435 10.56 18.30 -29.33
CA ASP A 435 10.44 19.17 -30.50
C ASP A 435 9.77 20.52 -30.20
N ASN A 436 9.00 20.62 -29.12
CA ASN A 436 8.38 21.87 -28.67
C ASN A 436 9.26 22.54 -27.59
N PRO A 437 9.92 23.70 -27.87
CA PRO A 437 10.86 24.29 -26.92
C PRO A 437 10.26 24.68 -25.57
N VAL A 438 8.98 25.05 -25.52
CA VAL A 438 8.30 25.45 -24.27
C VAL A 438 8.02 24.23 -23.40
N ILE A 439 7.50 23.16 -24.00
CA ILE A 439 7.21 21.90 -23.31
C ILE A 439 8.50 21.20 -22.90
N LYS A 440 9.52 21.15 -23.78
CA LYS A 440 10.85 20.64 -23.46
C LYS A 440 11.44 21.33 -22.23
N ALA A 441 11.45 22.66 -22.20
CA ALA A 441 11.98 23.40 -21.06
C ALA A 441 11.18 23.14 -19.77
N ALA A 442 9.87 22.89 -19.86
CA ALA A 442 9.04 22.50 -18.71
C ALA A 442 9.35 21.07 -18.23
N PHE A 443 9.57 20.13 -19.14
CA PHE A 443 9.95 18.76 -18.81
C PHE A 443 11.36 18.69 -18.21
N GLU A 444 12.31 19.46 -18.74
CA GLU A 444 13.67 19.58 -18.19
C GLU A 444 13.66 20.13 -16.76
N ARG A 445 12.81 21.14 -16.46
CA ARG A 445 12.57 21.61 -15.09
C ARG A 445 11.98 20.52 -14.19
N PHE A 446 11.03 19.74 -14.69
CA PHE A 446 10.41 18.64 -13.96
C PHE A 446 11.43 17.54 -13.61
N SER A 447 12.18 17.06 -14.61
CA SER A 447 13.27 16.09 -14.44
C SER A 447 14.35 16.59 -13.47
N GLY A 448 14.68 17.89 -13.52
CA GLY A 448 15.57 18.55 -12.56
C GLY A 448 15.06 18.47 -11.12
N LYS A 449 13.80 18.88 -10.87
CA LYS A 449 13.15 18.81 -9.55
C LYS A 449 13.11 17.38 -8.98
N LEU A 450 12.99 16.36 -9.81
CA LEU A 450 12.99 14.96 -9.37
C LEU A 450 14.38 14.51 -8.90
N LYS A 451 15.44 14.95 -9.57
CA LYS A 451 16.83 14.73 -9.13
C LYS A 451 17.14 15.49 -7.84
N GLU A 452 16.58 16.69 -7.67
CA GLU A 452 16.65 17.45 -6.41
C GLU A 452 15.90 16.73 -5.28
N LEU A 453 14.70 16.18 -5.54
CA LEU A 453 13.94 15.38 -4.58
C LEU A 453 14.74 14.15 -4.10
N GLU A 454 15.44 13.46 -5.00
CA GLU A 454 16.29 12.32 -4.65
C GLU A 454 17.36 12.74 -3.61
N GLY A 455 18.09 13.82 -3.88
CA GLY A 455 19.08 14.37 -2.94
C GLY A 455 18.48 14.88 -1.62
N VAL A 456 17.24 15.38 -1.63
CA VAL A 456 16.49 15.77 -0.42
C VAL A 456 16.13 14.53 0.41
N ILE A 457 15.74 13.42 -0.22
CA ILE A 457 15.44 12.15 0.46
C ILE A 457 16.71 11.58 1.10
N ASP A 458 17.82 11.54 0.37
CA ASP A 458 19.11 11.07 0.89
C ASP A 458 19.58 11.91 2.09
N ALA A 459 19.47 13.24 1.99
CA ALA A 459 19.79 14.16 3.09
C ALA A 459 18.85 13.97 4.31
N ARG A 460 17.57 13.65 4.09
CA ARG A 460 16.61 13.33 5.17
C ARG A 460 16.94 12.00 5.84
N ASN A 461 17.24 10.95 5.07
CA ASN A 461 17.59 9.63 5.60
C ASN A 461 18.92 9.65 6.40
N ALA A 462 19.88 10.48 5.97
CA ALA A 462 21.14 10.70 6.69
C ALA A 462 21.00 11.56 7.97
N ASN A 463 19.91 12.30 8.14
CA ASN A 463 19.72 13.21 9.26
C ASN A 463 19.25 12.47 10.53
N ARG A 464 20.17 12.28 11.47
CA ARG A 464 19.94 11.59 12.76
C ARG A 464 18.91 12.28 13.69
N ASN A 465 18.42 13.46 13.35
CA ASN A 465 17.31 14.11 14.08
C ASN A 465 15.93 13.70 13.55
N LEU A 466 15.85 13.02 12.40
CA LEU A 466 14.61 12.50 11.80
C LEU A 466 14.40 11.04 12.21
N ASN A 467 13.90 10.87 13.44
CA ASN A 467 13.79 9.59 14.14
C ASN A 467 12.84 8.58 13.47
N ASN A 468 11.97 9.00 12.54
CA ASN A 468 11.11 8.10 11.77
C ASN A 468 11.76 7.65 10.44
N ARG A 469 13.01 8.06 10.17
CA ARG A 469 13.81 7.71 8.97
C ARG A 469 15.22 7.23 9.27
N SER A 470 15.75 7.57 10.45
CA SER A 470 17.13 7.35 10.83
C SER A 470 17.21 6.82 12.26
N GLY A 471 17.91 5.70 12.49
CA GLY A 471 18.04 5.11 13.82
C GLY A 471 18.34 3.60 13.78
N ALA A 472 18.64 3.03 14.95
CA ALA A 472 18.88 1.59 15.06
C ALA A 472 17.57 0.81 14.80
N GLY A 473 17.58 -0.03 13.77
CA GLY A 473 16.39 -0.79 13.34
C GLY A 473 15.33 0.03 12.59
N VAL A 474 15.66 1.26 12.18
CA VAL A 474 14.82 2.07 11.29
C VAL A 474 15.36 1.92 9.87
N VAL A 475 14.53 1.44 8.95
CA VAL A 475 14.86 1.38 7.51
C VAL A 475 14.72 2.79 6.92
N PRO A 476 15.69 3.28 6.13
CA PRO A 476 15.54 4.53 5.37
C PRO A 476 14.26 4.52 4.53
N TYR A 477 13.55 5.65 4.47
CA TYR A 477 12.36 5.75 3.63
C TYR A 477 12.77 6.20 2.22
N GLU A 478 12.64 5.30 1.24
CA GLU A 478 13.14 5.50 -0.13
C GLU A 478 12.08 5.30 -1.22
N LEU A 479 10.86 4.90 -0.86
CA LEU A 479 9.73 4.58 -1.76
C LEU A 479 9.27 5.72 -2.67
N LEU A 480 9.77 6.94 -2.45
CA LEU A 480 9.49 8.13 -3.25
C LEU A 480 10.76 8.76 -3.87
N LYS A 481 11.91 8.06 -3.82
CA LYS A 481 13.05 8.37 -4.70
C LYS A 481 12.61 8.11 -6.16
N PRO A 482 12.72 9.07 -7.09
CA PRO A 482 12.06 8.94 -8.39
C PRO A 482 12.60 7.83 -9.30
N PHE A 483 13.86 7.44 -9.15
CA PHE A 483 14.55 6.51 -10.05
C PHE A 483 15.01 5.24 -9.31
N SER A 484 15.13 4.13 -10.04
CA SER A 484 15.68 2.88 -9.49
C SER A 484 16.32 2.02 -10.58
N VAL A 485 17.03 0.97 -10.14
CA VAL A 485 17.51 -0.13 -10.97
C VAL A 485 16.48 -1.27 -11.01
N PRO A 486 16.56 -2.20 -11.97
CA PRO A 486 15.67 -3.36 -12.01
C PRO A 486 15.84 -4.28 -10.79
N GLY A 487 14.77 -4.96 -10.38
CA GLY A 487 14.74 -5.81 -9.18
C GLY A 487 13.88 -5.24 -8.04
N VAL A 488 13.90 -5.92 -6.88
CA VAL A 488 13.30 -5.42 -5.63
C VAL A 488 14.28 -4.45 -4.97
N THR A 489 13.85 -3.20 -4.73
CA THR A 489 14.77 -2.12 -4.33
C THR A 489 14.22 -1.12 -3.30
N SER A 490 12.94 -1.20 -2.90
CA SER A 490 12.25 -0.19 -2.06
C SER A 490 12.32 1.26 -2.56
N MET A 491 12.62 1.49 -3.84
CA MET A 491 12.79 2.83 -4.41
C MET A 491 12.43 2.85 -5.89
N GLY A 492 12.19 4.04 -6.44
CA GLY A 492 11.78 4.22 -7.84
C GLY A 492 10.29 4.51 -7.97
N VAL A 493 9.97 5.53 -8.77
CA VAL A 493 8.60 5.94 -9.06
C VAL A 493 8.35 5.79 -10.57
N PRO A 494 7.72 4.69 -11.03
CA PRO A 494 7.28 4.54 -12.41
C PRO A 494 6.28 5.63 -12.82
N ASN A 495 6.10 5.82 -14.13
CA ASN A 495 5.03 6.67 -14.65
C ASN A 495 3.63 6.11 -14.33
N SER A 496 3.48 4.78 -14.34
CA SER A 496 2.20 4.07 -14.34
C SER A 496 2.11 2.96 -13.30
N ILE A 497 0.91 2.39 -13.18
CA ILE A 497 0.66 1.16 -12.42
C ILE A 497 1.08 0.00 -13.32
N SER A 498 2.35 -0.37 -13.28
CA SER A 498 3.00 -1.28 -14.23
C SER A 498 3.17 -2.72 -13.71
N ILE A 499 2.83 -2.98 -12.44
CA ILE A 499 2.97 -4.24 -11.72
C ILE A 499 1.92 -4.31 -10.61
#